data_AF-A0A158D981-F1
#
_entry.id   AF-A0A158D981-F1
#
_cell.length_a   1.000
_cell.length_b   1.000
_cell.length_c   1.000
_cell.angle_alpha   90.00
_cell.angle_beta   90.00
_cell.angle_gamma   90.00
#
_symmetry.space_group_name_H-M   'P 1'
#
loop_
_entity.id
_entity.type
_entity.pdbx_description
1 polymer ?
#
loop_
_entity_poly.entity_id
_entity_poly.type
_entity_poly.pdbx_seq_one_letter_code
_entity_poly.pdbx_strand_id
1 'polypeptide(L)'
;MDTIPYTPPENRALSAFRELFGSSDWEISLPEGADSAEDVVLVDGDDHRYHAVLKSFNEGRPDRVTALFAQALLEARGRAKKANFRPAVLIWVTTASRSLVERLIEFHREYGDREPFAVLSTDGTQYVEFPGLRLSERPDHSAGSHRGGHGAPPRLVFTDSFQWMIKLLLAADIQREDLLAAESVRYSTATELARAAGVSTMTATRLINALKAEGFLESSHFLTLVRRRQLAERWKAEYRQPPLAVATKFVSPAPPDEQLRKLLKKHAGVMGLFDAAKALGYGHVKGGTPTIWVPNLKEAESWRPLRPAKEGERPDLILQQLSFPQSVQKGAIFRDGLWVTDIIQTWLDVSAHPARGAELAFELERGVLASVIGDKV
;
A
#
# COMPACT_ATOMS: atom_id res chain seq x y z
N MET A 1 -11.84 29.17 -10.61
CA MET A 1 -11.01 27.95 -10.60
C MET A 1 -9.65 28.40 -11.09
N ASP A 2 -8.78 28.80 -10.15
CA ASP A 2 -7.42 29.24 -10.50
C ASP A 2 -6.57 28.01 -10.83
N THR A 3 -6.16 27.92 -12.09
CA THR A 3 -5.17 26.95 -12.56
C THR A 3 -3.84 27.25 -11.89
N ILE A 4 -3.43 26.39 -10.95
CA ILE A 4 -2.09 26.41 -10.37
C ILE A 4 -1.08 26.18 -11.52
N PRO A 5 -0.11 27.08 -11.75
CA PRO A 5 0.82 26.93 -12.85
C PRO A 5 1.69 25.68 -12.64
N TYR A 6 1.78 24.85 -13.68
CA TYR A 6 2.67 23.69 -13.73
C TYR A 6 4.11 24.17 -13.60
N THR A 7 4.72 23.92 -12.44
CA THR A 7 6.15 24.18 -12.23
C THR A 7 6.94 22.98 -12.72
N PRO A 8 7.86 23.14 -13.71
CA PRO A 8 8.69 22.05 -14.20
C PRO A 8 9.47 21.34 -13.08
N PRO A 9 9.70 20.02 -13.17
CA PRO A 9 10.44 19.24 -12.15
C PRO A 9 11.83 19.82 -11.83
N GLU A 10 12.50 20.36 -12.83
CA GLU A 10 13.82 21.00 -12.72
C GLU A 10 13.82 22.22 -11.81
N ASN A 11 12.74 23.02 -11.81
CA ASN A 11 12.63 24.20 -10.95
C ASN A 11 12.43 23.81 -9.47
N ARG A 12 11.77 22.68 -9.20
CA ARG A 12 11.66 22.15 -7.82
C ARG A 12 12.99 21.58 -7.35
N ALA A 13 13.67 20.85 -8.21
CA ALA A 13 15.00 20.33 -7.94
C ALA A 13 15.99 21.46 -7.63
N LEU A 14 15.99 22.53 -8.44
CA LEU A 14 16.83 23.71 -8.22
C LEU A 14 16.53 24.40 -6.88
N SER A 15 15.25 24.57 -6.52
CA SER A 15 14.87 25.14 -5.22
C SER A 15 15.39 24.31 -4.03
N ALA A 16 15.33 22.98 -4.12
CA ALA A 16 15.83 22.11 -3.05
C ALA A 16 17.36 22.18 -2.91
N PHE A 17 18.10 22.24 -4.03
CA PHE A 17 19.54 22.47 -3.97
C PHE A 17 19.87 23.88 -3.46
N ARG A 18 19.06 24.90 -3.75
CA ARG A 18 19.23 26.24 -3.19
C ARG A 18 19.10 26.28 -1.68
N GLU A 19 18.12 25.57 -1.13
CA GLU A 19 17.95 25.43 0.31
C GLU A 19 19.13 24.69 0.96
N LEU A 20 19.57 23.59 0.35
CA LEU A 20 20.73 22.82 0.81
C LEU A 20 22.00 23.69 0.89
N PHE A 21 22.38 24.32 -0.22
CA PHE A 21 23.62 25.11 -0.29
C PHE A 21 23.49 26.44 0.48
N GLY A 22 22.32 27.07 0.51
CA GLY A 22 22.09 28.33 1.24
C GLY A 22 22.12 28.19 2.77
N SER A 23 22.06 26.96 3.30
CA SER A 23 22.31 26.67 4.72
C SER A 23 23.81 26.57 5.07
N SER A 24 24.69 26.75 4.08
CA SER A 24 26.15 26.64 4.15
C SER A 24 26.84 27.87 3.55
N ASP A 25 28.17 27.94 3.61
CA ASP A 25 28.98 29.01 2.99
C ASP A 25 29.07 28.87 1.44
N TRP A 26 27.97 28.46 0.79
CA TRP A 26 27.91 28.20 -0.64
C TRP A 26 26.87 29.08 -1.32
N GLU A 27 27.24 29.67 -2.45
CA GLU A 27 26.33 30.41 -3.31
C GLU A 27 25.96 29.60 -4.56
N ILE A 28 24.71 29.72 -4.98
CA ILE A 28 24.14 28.98 -6.11
C ILE A 28 23.38 29.93 -7.02
N SER A 29 23.83 30.02 -8.27
CA SER A 29 23.26 30.89 -9.29
C SER A 29 23.05 30.16 -10.61
N LEU A 30 22.24 30.74 -11.49
CA LEU A 30 22.14 30.29 -12.87
C LEU A 30 23.21 31.01 -13.70
N PRO A 31 23.81 30.37 -14.70
CA PRO A 31 24.70 31.05 -15.64
C PRO A 31 23.99 32.21 -16.33
N GLU A 32 24.71 33.31 -16.60
CA GLU A 32 24.17 34.43 -17.37
C GLU A 32 23.70 33.96 -18.75
N GLY A 33 22.41 34.18 -19.07
CA GLY A 33 21.81 33.77 -20.35
C GLY A 33 21.37 32.30 -20.42
N ALA A 34 21.27 31.59 -19.30
CA ALA A 34 20.78 30.21 -19.29
C ALA A 34 19.26 30.12 -19.57
N ASP A 35 18.90 29.37 -20.62
CA ASP A 35 17.51 29.06 -20.99
C ASP A 35 16.93 27.84 -20.23
N SER A 36 17.76 27.11 -19.46
CA SER A 36 17.38 25.88 -18.75
C SER A 36 17.93 25.85 -17.33
N ALA A 37 17.15 25.28 -16.40
CA ALA A 37 17.53 25.06 -15.01
C ALA A 37 18.50 23.86 -14.83
N GLU A 38 18.90 23.20 -15.93
CA GLU A 38 19.88 22.10 -15.90
C GLU A 38 21.31 22.56 -15.63
N ASP A 39 21.66 23.83 -15.88
CA ASP A 39 23.01 24.35 -15.67
C ASP A 39 23.04 25.32 -14.48
N VAL A 40 23.95 25.06 -13.55
CA VAL A 40 24.03 25.78 -12.27
C VAL A 40 25.50 26.14 -11.99
N VAL A 41 25.73 27.35 -11.50
CA VAL A 41 27.04 27.78 -10.99
C VAL A 41 27.01 27.73 -9.46
N LEU A 42 27.97 27.02 -8.88
CA LEU A 42 28.18 26.98 -7.43
C LEU A 42 29.49 27.69 -7.09
N VAL A 43 29.50 28.47 -6.01
CA VAL A 43 30.69 29.16 -5.50
C VAL A 43 30.84 28.80 -4.03
N ASP A 44 32.02 28.30 -3.63
CA ASP A 44 32.32 28.07 -2.21
C ASP A 44 32.83 29.33 -1.51
N GLY A 45 32.92 29.30 -0.17
CA GLY A 45 33.39 30.44 0.63
C GLY A 45 34.83 30.90 0.32
N ASP A 46 35.60 30.11 -0.42
CA ASP A 46 36.95 30.42 -0.89
C ASP A 46 36.96 30.93 -2.36
N ASP A 47 35.80 31.30 -2.93
CA ASP A 47 35.56 31.76 -4.30
C ASP A 47 35.97 30.75 -5.40
N HIS A 48 36.02 29.45 -5.08
CA HIS A 48 36.14 28.44 -6.14
C HIS A 48 34.81 28.25 -6.84
N ARG A 49 34.85 28.28 -8.16
CA ARG A 49 33.65 28.17 -9.01
C ARG A 49 33.51 26.78 -9.59
N TYR A 50 32.30 26.24 -9.49
CA TYR A 50 31.91 24.96 -10.04
C TYR A 50 30.79 25.15 -11.06
N HIS A 51 30.90 24.45 -12.19
CA HIS A 51 29.79 24.28 -13.12
C HIS A 51 29.11 22.94 -12.82
N ALA A 52 27.92 23.03 -12.23
CA ALA A 52 27.08 21.91 -11.89
C ALA A 52 26.05 21.63 -12.99
N VAL A 53 25.84 20.34 -13.28
CA VAL A 53 24.73 19.90 -14.15
C VAL A 53 23.68 19.21 -13.30
N LEU A 54 22.46 19.76 -13.33
CA LEU A 54 21.29 19.25 -12.64
C LEU A 54 20.49 18.34 -13.55
N LYS A 55 20.32 17.08 -13.15
CA LYS A 55 19.39 16.14 -13.78
C LYS A 55 18.29 15.74 -12.80
N SER A 56 17.04 15.90 -13.22
CA SER A 56 15.87 15.60 -12.39
C SER A 56 15.03 14.44 -12.94
N PHE A 57 14.59 13.53 -12.08
CA PHE A 57 13.87 12.32 -12.46
C PHE A 57 12.68 12.01 -11.56
N ASN A 58 11.62 11.49 -12.18
CA ASN A 58 10.43 11.02 -11.49
C ASN A 58 10.56 9.57 -10.95
N GLU A 59 11.69 8.89 -11.17
CA GLU A 59 11.92 7.49 -10.80
C GLU A 59 13.38 7.26 -10.36
N GLY A 60 13.60 6.52 -9.26
CA GLY A 60 14.91 6.25 -8.66
C GLY A 60 15.57 4.93 -9.09
N ARG A 61 15.35 4.47 -10.32
CA ARG A 61 15.85 3.17 -10.79
C ARG A 61 17.39 3.19 -11.00
N PRO A 62 18.16 2.29 -10.35
CA PRO A 62 19.63 2.33 -10.39
C PRO A 62 20.25 2.33 -11.78
N ASP A 63 19.73 1.51 -12.70
CA ASP A 63 20.19 1.40 -14.09
C ASP A 63 20.04 2.73 -14.85
N ARG A 64 18.89 3.39 -14.70
CA ARG A 64 18.58 4.65 -15.39
C ARG A 64 19.35 5.82 -14.80
N VAL A 65 19.29 5.98 -13.48
CA VAL A 65 19.95 7.10 -12.80
C VAL A 65 21.47 7.02 -12.98
N THR A 66 22.07 5.83 -12.99
CA THR A 66 23.52 5.68 -13.25
C THR A 66 23.90 6.14 -14.66
N ALA A 67 23.12 5.78 -15.69
CA ALA A 67 23.39 6.22 -17.06
C ALA A 67 23.33 7.76 -17.19
N LEU A 68 22.38 8.37 -16.50
CA LEU A 68 22.21 9.83 -16.51
C LEU A 68 23.22 10.57 -15.65
N PHE A 69 23.66 9.95 -14.56
CA PHE A 69 24.80 10.45 -13.79
C PHE A 69 26.07 10.46 -14.66
N ALA A 70 26.32 9.39 -15.42
CA ALA A 70 27.43 9.35 -16.37
C ALA A 70 27.32 10.46 -17.43
N GLN A 71 26.11 10.67 -17.97
CA GLN A 71 25.85 11.77 -18.91
C GLN A 71 26.10 13.14 -18.28
N ALA A 72 25.56 13.39 -17.09
CA ALA A 72 25.72 14.65 -16.36
C ALA A 72 27.18 14.93 -16.03
N LEU A 73 27.95 13.90 -15.68
CA LEU A 73 29.39 14.00 -15.43
C LEU A 73 30.16 14.44 -16.67
N LEU A 74 29.86 13.85 -17.83
CA LEU A 74 30.46 14.23 -19.11
C LEU A 74 30.07 15.65 -19.54
N GLU A 75 28.79 16.01 -19.39
CA GLU A 75 28.29 17.36 -19.66
C GLU A 75 28.97 18.39 -18.75
N ALA A 76 29.04 18.13 -17.44
CA ALA A 76 29.67 19.00 -16.46
C ALA A 76 31.13 19.26 -16.81
N ARG A 77 31.92 18.21 -17.11
CA ARG A 77 33.32 18.35 -17.56
C ARG A 77 33.44 19.21 -18.81
N GLY A 78 32.58 18.99 -19.80
CA GLY A 78 32.57 19.74 -21.05
C GLY A 78 32.26 21.24 -20.85
N ARG A 79 31.25 21.54 -20.03
CA ARG A 79 30.82 22.92 -19.72
C ARG A 79 31.83 23.64 -18.81
N ALA A 80 32.29 22.97 -17.75
CA ALA A 80 33.29 23.48 -16.82
C ALA A 80 34.60 23.86 -17.52
N LYS A 81 35.08 23.04 -18.47
CA LYS A 81 36.29 23.32 -19.26
C LYS A 81 36.17 24.61 -20.08
N LYS A 82 34.99 24.90 -20.65
CA LYS A 82 34.76 26.12 -21.43
C LYS A 82 34.74 27.38 -20.56
N ALA A 83 34.21 27.27 -19.34
CA ALA A 83 34.10 28.38 -18.39
C ALA A 83 35.30 28.50 -17.43
N ASN A 84 36.30 27.62 -17.54
CA ASN A 84 37.42 27.49 -16.60
C ASN A 84 36.97 27.27 -15.13
N PHE A 85 35.89 26.52 -14.94
CA PHE A 85 35.34 26.13 -13.63
C PHE A 85 35.67 24.66 -13.31
N ARG A 86 35.39 24.24 -12.08
CA ARG A 86 35.44 22.82 -11.68
C ARG A 86 34.11 22.13 -12.03
N PRO A 87 34.09 20.90 -12.56
CA PRO A 87 32.84 20.19 -12.84
C PRO A 87 32.16 19.71 -11.53
N ALA A 88 30.83 19.71 -11.51
CA ALA A 88 30.03 19.12 -10.45
C ALA A 88 28.73 18.51 -10.99
N VAL A 89 28.10 17.61 -10.24
CA VAL A 89 26.85 16.95 -10.64
C VAL A 89 25.79 17.03 -9.55
N LEU A 90 24.57 17.42 -9.92
CA LEU A 90 23.42 17.46 -9.04
C LEU A 90 22.35 16.50 -9.58
N ILE A 91 21.95 15.53 -8.78
CA ILE A 91 20.91 14.56 -9.14
C ILE A 91 19.70 14.76 -8.23
N TRP A 92 18.55 14.93 -8.85
CA TRP A 92 17.26 14.93 -8.15
C TRP A 92 16.43 13.73 -8.58
N VAL A 93 15.97 12.94 -7.62
CA VAL A 93 15.06 11.80 -7.87
C VAL A 93 13.84 11.86 -6.98
N THR A 94 12.74 11.22 -7.34
CA THR A 94 11.59 11.11 -6.43
C THR A 94 11.94 10.28 -5.20
N THR A 95 12.64 9.16 -5.38
CA THR A 95 13.03 8.25 -4.30
C THR A 95 14.46 7.80 -4.51
N ALA A 96 15.28 7.83 -3.46
CA ALA A 96 16.68 7.39 -3.55
C ALA A 96 16.89 6.21 -2.59
N SER A 97 16.96 5.00 -3.16
CA SER A 97 17.30 3.83 -2.35
C SER A 97 18.78 3.83 -1.96
N ARG A 98 19.10 3.16 -0.84
CA ARG A 98 20.50 2.92 -0.43
C ARG A 98 21.35 2.33 -1.56
N SER A 99 20.82 1.32 -2.24
CA SER A 99 21.51 0.65 -3.35
C SER A 99 21.78 1.57 -4.54
N LEU A 100 20.91 2.56 -4.78
CA LEU A 100 21.14 3.55 -5.83
C LEU A 100 22.32 4.45 -5.45
N VAL A 101 22.29 5.02 -4.24
CA VAL A 101 23.35 5.93 -3.78
C VAL A 101 24.70 5.22 -3.74
N GLU A 102 24.76 4.00 -3.17
CA GLU A 102 25.98 3.19 -3.14
C GLU A 102 26.51 2.89 -4.54
N ARG A 103 25.62 2.56 -5.49
CA ARG A 103 26.00 2.32 -6.89
C ARG A 103 26.54 3.58 -7.57
N LEU A 104 25.98 4.76 -7.29
CA LEU A 104 26.49 6.02 -7.82
C LEU A 104 27.86 6.37 -7.23
N ILE A 105 28.06 6.14 -5.93
CA ILE A 105 29.37 6.30 -5.27
C ILE A 105 30.41 5.36 -5.88
N GLU A 106 30.06 4.09 -6.07
CA GLU A 106 30.94 3.09 -6.68
C GLU A 106 31.28 3.46 -8.13
N PHE A 107 30.27 3.81 -8.93
CA PHE A 107 30.46 4.27 -10.29
C PHE A 107 31.35 5.52 -10.36
N HIS A 108 31.12 6.51 -9.50
CA HIS A 108 31.93 7.73 -9.47
C HIS A 108 33.37 7.46 -9.01
N ARG A 109 33.57 6.52 -8.08
CA ARG A 109 34.91 6.09 -7.66
C ARG A 109 35.67 5.41 -8.80
N GLU A 110 34.98 4.64 -9.63
CA GLU A 110 35.59 3.86 -10.71
C GLU A 110 35.83 4.69 -11.98
N TYR A 111 34.90 5.59 -12.34
CA TYR A 111 34.91 6.31 -13.63
C TYR A 111 35.02 7.84 -13.49
N GLY A 112 34.84 8.37 -12.29
CA GLY A 112 34.97 9.80 -11.98
C GLY A 112 36.41 10.22 -11.71
N ASP A 113 36.61 11.52 -11.57
CA ASP A 113 37.87 12.17 -11.18
C ASP A 113 37.66 13.02 -9.91
N ARG A 114 36.90 12.44 -8.96
CA ARG A 114 36.55 13.05 -7.66
C ARG A 114 35.80 14.38 -7.77
N GLU A 115 35.02 14.55 -8.85
CA GLU A 115 34.12 15.69 -8.98
C GLU A 115 33.10 15.70 -7.84
N PRO A 116 32.81 16.88 -7.27
CA PRO A 116 31.73 16.99 -6.31
C PRO A 116 30.40 16.56 -6.92
N PHE A 117 29.64 15.78 -6.16
CA PHE A 117 28.28 15.46 -6.56
C PHE A 117 27.32 15.34 -5.38
N ALA A 118 26.06 15.59 -5.67
CA ALA A 118 24.98 15.45 -4.70
C ALA A 118 23.78 14.73 -5.32
N VAL A 119 23.11 13.95 -4.47
CA VAL A 119 21.85 13.28 -4.75
C VAL A 119 20.85 13.71 -3.69
N LEU A 120 19.77 14.33 -4.13
CA LEU A 120 18.63 14.67 -3.29
C LEU A 120 17.40 13.93 -3.79
N SER A 121 16.51 13.63 -2.85
CA SER A 121 15.23 13.03 -3.17
C SER A 121 14.05 13.68 -2.44
N THR A 122 12.85 13.48 -3.00
CA THR A 122 11.62 13.97 -2.35
C THR A 122 11.32 13.27 -1.02
N ASP A 123 11.89 12.08 -0.78
CA ASP A 123 11.75 11.33 0.49
C ASP A 123 12.75 11.77 1.57
N GLY A 124 13.55 12.82 1.32
CA GLY A 124 14.49 13.40 2.28
C GLY A 124 15.85 12.70 2.33
N THR A 125 16.12 11.74 1.45
CA THR A 125 17.47 11.17 1.33
C THR A 125 18.42 12.22 0.76
N GLN A 126 19.54 12.42 1.46
CA GLN A 126 20.57 13.37 1.03
C GLN A 126 21.93 12.69 1.02
N TYR A 127 22.56 12.67 -0.15
CA TYR A 127 23.98 12.41 -0.29
C TYR A 127 24.64 13.64 -0.90
N VAL A 128 25.63 14.19 -0.22
CA VAL A 128 26.33 15.39 -0.67
C VAL A 128 27.82 15.20 -0.42
N GLU A 129 28.60 15.27 -1.50
CA GLU A 129 30.05 15.21 -1.43
C GLU A 129 30.63 16.43 -2.13
N PHE A 130 30.70 17.55 -1.40
CA PHE A 130 31.32 18.80 -1.82
C PHE A 130 32.44 19.21 -0.84
N PRO A 131 33.43 20.01 -1.27
CA PRO A 131 34.45 20.56 -0.38
C PRO A 131 33.80 21.34 0.78
N GLY A 132 34.12 21.01 2.03
CA GLY A 132 33.52 21.68 3.18
C GLY A 132 32.03 21.39 3.42
N LEU A 133 31.34 20.70 2.51
CA LEU A 133 29.92 20.32 2.63
C LEU A 133 29.76 18.83 2.34
N ARG A 134 29.80 18.02 3.40
CA ARG A 134 29.60 16.57 3.32
C ARG A 134 28.39 16.19 4.15
N LEU A 135 27.36 15.68 3.48
CA LEU A 135 26.16 15.17 4.11
C LEU A 135 25.93 13.74 3.65
N SER A 136 25.61 12.90 4.62
CA SER A 136 25.14 11.54 4.40
C SER A 136 23.98 11.33 5.36
N GLU A 137 22.99 12.23 5.27
CA GLU A 137 21.78 12.14 6.07
C GLU A 137 20.83 11.13 5.47
N ARG A 138 20.61 10.09 6.26
CA ARG A 138 19.66 9.02 6.02
C ARG A 138 18.37 9.42 6.71
N PRO A 139 17.20 9.11 6.16
CA PRO A 139 16.02 9.01 6.99
C PRO A 139 16.22 7.79 7.92
N ASP A 140 16.83 7.99 9.08
CA ASP A 140 16.51 7.15 10.24
C ASP A 140 15.06 7.46 10.59
N HIS A 141 14.23 6.43 10.69
CA HIS A 141 12.80 6.50 10.94
C HIS A 141 12.42 7.05 12.34
N SER A 142 13.20 7.96 12.91
CA SER A 142 13.03 8.46 14.28
C SER A 142 13.38 9.94 14.41
N ALA A 143 12.51 10.83 13.93
CA ALA A 143 12.13 12.06 14.61
C ALA A 143 11.07 12.78 13.76
N GLY A 144 9.87 12.98 14.31
CA GLY A 144 8.84 13.74 13.63
C GLY A 144 9.16 15.24 13.63
N SER A 145 8.81 15.92 12.55
CA SER A 145 7.99 17.14 12.54
C SER A 145 8.06 17.84 11.17
N HIS A 146 6.89 17.94 10.52
CA HIS A 146 6.34 19.08 9.75
C HIS A 146 7.29 19.97 8.92
N ARG A 147 7.10 20.30 7.64
CA ARG A 147 5.96 20.37 6.69
C ARG A 147 6.61 20.68 5.31
N GLY A 148 6.13 20.17 4.19
CA GLY A 148 5.31 21.01 3.30
C GLY A 148 5.19 20.48 1.86
N GLY A 149 4.07 19.84 1.55
CA GLY A 149 3.36 19.92 0.26
C GLY A 149 4.01 19.45 -1.04
N HIS A 150 3.96 18.14 -1.33
CA HIS A 150 3.55 17.61 -2.64
C HIS A 150 3.10 16.14 -2.51
N GLY A 151 1.77 15.92 -2.50
CA GLY A 151 1.12 14.60 -2.53
C GLY A 151 1.38 13.73 -1.30
N ALA A 152 0.34 13.40 -0.53
CA ALA A 152 0.51 12.40 0.51
C ALA A 152 1.10 11.11 -0.11
N PRO A 153 2.12 10.47 0.50
CA PRO A 153 2.56 9.14 0.04
C PRO A 153 1.33 8.25 -0.10
N PRO A 154 1.28 7.32 -1.08
CA PRO A 154 0.09 6.54 -1.35
C PRO A 154 -0.32 5.82 -0.07
N ARG A 155 -1.36 6.34 0.59
CA ARG A 155 -1.89 5.74 1.80
C ARG A 155 -2.59 4.47 1.39
N LEU A 156 -2.39 3.43 2.18
CA LEU A 156 -3.16 2.22 2.10
C LEU A 156 -4.62 2.57 2.38
N VAL A 157 -5.43 2.44 1.33
CA VAL A 157 -6.89 2.48 1.39
C VAL A 157 -7.38 1.06 1.12
N PHE A 158 -8.17 0.50 2.03
CA PHE A 158 -8.69 -0.86 1.93
C PHE A 158 -9.82 -0.98 0.92
N THR A 159 -9.52 -0.72 -0.36
CA THR A 159 -10.45 -0.99 -1.45
C THR A 159 -10.75 -2.49 -1.55
N ASP A 160 -11.88 -2.84 -2.16
CA ASP A 160 -12.33 -4.22 -2.31
C ASP A 160 -11.24 -5.14 -2.90
N SER A 161 -10.64 -4.74 -4.02
CA SER A 161 -9.52 -5.47 -4.65
C SER A 161 -8.26 -5.52 -3.78
N PHE A 162 -7.99 -4.49 -2.97
CA PHE A 162 -6.82 -4.47 -2.09
C PHE A 162 -6.98 -5.46 -0.95
N GLN A 163 -8.17 -5.54 -0.37
CA GLN A 163 -8.46 -6.52 0.67
C GLN A 163 -8.32 -7.94 0.15
N TRP A 164 -8.81 -8.23 -1.06
CA TRP A 164 -8.59 -9.52 -1.69
C TRP A 164 -7.10 -9.84 -1.85
N MET A 165 -6.31 -8.90 -2.38
CA MET A 165 -4.86 -9.09 -2.53
C MET A 165 -4.14 -9.27 -1.18
N ILE A 166 -4.58 -8.60 -0.10
CA ILE A 166 -4.02 -8.81 1.24
C ILE A 166 -4.35 -10.23 1.73
N LYS A 167 -5.58 -10.73 1.52
CA LYS A 167 -5.92 -12.14 1.83
C LYS A 167 -5.01 -13.11 1.08
N LEU A 168 -4.73 -12.87 -0.20
CA LEU A 168 -3.79 -13.69 -0.98
C LEU A 168 -2.37 -13.68 -0.41
N LEU A 169 -1.85 -12.52 0.00
CA LEU A 169 -0.53 -12.42 0.63
C LEU A 169 -0.45 -13.16 1.98
N LEU A 170 -1.58 -13.33 2.66
CA LEU A 170 -1.70 -14.04 3.94
C LEU A 170 -1.99 -15.53 3.79
N ALA A 171 -2.47 -15.97 2.62
CA ALA A 171 -2.94 -17.34 2.39
C ALA A 171 -1.90 -18.41 2.77
N ALA A 172 -0.64 -18.20 2.38
CA ALA A 172 0.45 -19.13 2.66
C ALA A 172 0.85 -19.24 4.15
N ASP A 173 0.36 -18.35 5.02
CA ASP A 173 0.63 -18.40 6.45
C ASP A 173 -0.58 -18.96 7.25
N ILE A 174 -1.68 -19.33 6.58
CA ILE A 174 -2.83 -19.99 7.19
C ILE A 174 -2.50 -21.49 7.34
N GLN A 175 -2.44 -21.99 8.57
CA GLN A 175 -1.94 -23.34 8.87
C GLN A 175 -2.82 -24.49 8.37
N ARG A 176 -4.11 -24.22 8.10
CA ARG A 176 -5.07 -25.21 7.63
C ARG A 176 -5.52 -24.88 6.22
N GLU A 177 -5.49 -25.89 5.38
CA GLU A 177 -6.08 -25.84 4.04
C GLU A 177 -7.60 -25.59 4.14
N ASP A 178 -8.18 -25.09 3.04
CA ASP A 178 -9.61 -24.86 2.88
C ASP A 178 -10.25 -23.84 3.84
N LEU A 179 -9.48 -22.89 4.39
CA LEU A 179 -10.02 -21.78 5.19
C LEU A 179 -10.14 -20.47 4.42
N LEU A 180 -9.60 -20.43 3.21
CA LEU A 180 -9.65 -19.33 2.27
C LEU A 180 -9.64 -19.94 0.86
N ALA A 181 -10.48 -19.44 -0.05
CA ALA A 181 -10.49 -19.88 -1.46
C ALA A 181 -9.30 -19.29 -2.24
N ALA A 182 -8.08 -19.55 -1.78
CA ALA A 182 -6.85 -19.11 -2.38
C ALA A 182 -5.79 -20.22 -2.30
N GLU A 183 -4.93 -20.29 -3.30
CA GLU A 183 -3.77 -21.18 -3.27
C GLU A 183 -2.79 -20.72 -2.17
N SER A 184 -2.21 -21.69 -1.46
CA SER A 184 -1.19 -21.46 -0.43
C SER A 184 0.18 -21.23 -1.06
N VAL A 185 0.33 -20.11 -1.77
CA VAL A 185 1.56 -19.73 -2.50
C VAL A 185 2.09 -18.37 -2.06
N ARG A 186 3.40 -18.19 -2.17
CA ARG A 186 4.06 -16.90 -1.92
C ARG A 186 4.34 -16.19 -3.23
N TYR A 187 4.06 -14.88 -3.27
CA TYR A 187 4.25 -14.05 -4.45
C TYR A 187 5.57 -13.28 -4.35
N SER A 188 6.36 -13.28 -5.41
CA SER A 188 7.63 -12.54 -5.48
C SER A 188 7.46 -11.17 -6.12
N THR A 189 6.47 -11.00 -7.00
CA THR A 189 6.26 -9.76 -7.77
C THR A 189 4.81 -9.28 -7.78
N ALA A 190 4.64 -7.98 -8.08
CA ALA A 190 3.33 -7.37 -8.31
C ALA A 190 2.54 -8.05 -9.44
N THR A 191 3.24 -8.51 -10.48
CA THR A 191 2.63 -9.18 -11.64
C THR A 191 2.04 -10.54 -11.27
N GLU A 192 2.73 -11.32 -10.43
CA GLU A 192 2.22 -12.59 -9.94
C GLU A 192 0.99 -12.38 -9.04
N LEU A 193 1.07 -11.43 -8.10
CA LEU A 193 -0.06 -11.07 -7.24
C LEU A 193 -1.25 -10.57 -8.07
N ALA A 194 -1.02 -9.73 -9.08
CA ALA A 194 -2.06 -9.24 -9.98
C ALA A 194 -2.77 -10.38 -10.73
N ARG A 195 -1.99 -11.35 -11.22
CA ARG A 195 -2.52 -12.54 -11.91
C ARG A 195 -3.41 -13.36 -10.99
N ALA A 196 -2.93 -13.69 -9.79
CA ALA A 196 -3.71 -14.45 -8.82
C ALA A 196 -4.96 -13.69 -8.35
N ALA A 197 -4.88 -12.36 -8.24
CA ALA A 197 -6.00 -11.53 -7.86
C ALA A 197 -7.02 -11.28 -8.98
N GLY A 198 -6.66 -11.56 -10.25
CA GLY A 198 -7.46 -11.22 -11.42
C GLY A 198 -7.63 -9.71 -11.59
N VAL A 199 -6.57 -8.93 -11.38
CA VAL A 199 -6.55 -7.47 -11.52
C VAL A 199 -5.40 -7.01 -12.42
N SER A 200 -5.41 -5.73 -12.80
CA SER A 200 -4.29 -5.16 -13.56
C SER A 200 -3.00 -5.11 -12.74
N THR A 201 -1.84 -5.26 -13.39
CA THR A 201 -0.53 -5.09 -12.76
C THR A 201 -0.41 -3.72 -12.09
N MET A 202 -0.97 -2.67 -12.69
CA MET A 202 -0.99 -1.33 -12.09
C MET A 202 -1.74 -1.28 -10.76
N THR A 203 -2.85 -2.00 -10.62
CA THR A 203 -3.61 -2.10 -9.38
C THR A 203 -2.79 -2.78 -8.28
N ALA A 204 -2.11 -3.88 -8.59
CA ALA A 204 -1.25 -4.57 -7.63
C ALA A 204 -0.02 -3.74 -7.24
N THR A 205 0.62 -3.06 -8.21
CA THR A 205 1.73 -2.14 -7.94
C THR A 205 1.31 -1.01 -7.00
N ARG A 206 0.11 -0.45 -7.16
CA ARG A 206 -0.43 0.58 -6.24
C ARG A 206 -0.56 0.05 -4.81
N LEU A 207 -1.12 -1.16 -4.63
CA LEU A 207 -1.20 -1.78 -3.30
C LEU A 207 0.21 -1.98 -2.70
N ILE A 208 1.12 -2.57 -3.47
CA ILE A 208 2.48 -2.86 -2.99
C ILE A 208 3.20 -1.58 -2.59
N ASN A 209 3.11 -0.52 -3.39
CA ASN A 209 3.72 0.77 -3.07
C ASN A 209 3.08 1.40 -1.83
N ALA A 210 1.77 1.28 -1.64
CA ALA A 210 1.09 1.78 -0.45
C ALA A 210 1.51 0.99 0.81
N LEU A 211 1.57 -0.34 0.73
CA LEU A 211 2.05 -1.18 1.83
C LEU A 211 3.52 -0.90 2.17
N LYS A 212 4.38 -0.70 1.16
CA LYS A 212 5.78 -0.32 1.36
C LYS A 212 5.91 1.06 2.01
N ALA A 213 5.21 2.06 1.48
CA ALA A 213 5.25 3.43 1.98
C ALA A 213 4.82 3.53 3.45
N GLU A 214 3.93 2.65 3.88
CA GLU A 214 3.47 2.59 5.28
C GLU A 214 4.21 1.54 6.13
N GLY A 215 5.22 0.86 5.58
CA GLY A 215 6.07 -0.10 6.28
C GLY A 215 5.39 -1.43 6.62
N PHE A 216 4.32 -1.81 5.92
CA PHE A 216 3.62 -3.10 6.07
C PHE A 216 4.15 -4.20 5.15
N LEU A 217 5.08 -3.89 4.26
CA LEU A 217 5.64 -4.86 3.33
C LEU A 217 7.16 -4.83 3.35
N GLU A 218 7.74 -5.98 3.66
CA GLU A 218 9.14 -6.26 3.41
C GLU A 218 9.26 -6.94 2.04
N SER A 219 10.21 -6.46 1.24
CA SER A 219 10.50 -7.03 -0.09
C SER A 219 11.92 -7.56 -0.10
N SER A 220 12.08 -8.79 0.40
CA SER A 220 13.30 -9.58 0.24
C SER A 220 13.13 -10.47 -1.01
N HIS A 221 12.89 -11.76 -0.83
CA HIS A 221 12.63 -12.73 -1.90
C HIS A 221 11.13 -12.85 -2.25
N PHE A 222 10.26 -12.63 -1.26
CA PHE A 222 8.80 -12.64 -1.42
C PHE A 222 8.18 -11.38 -0.85
N LEU A 223 7.02 -11.00 -1.38
CA LEU A 223 6.17 -9.94 -0.85
C LEU A 223 5.62 -10.38 0.52
N THR A 224 6.30 -9.97 1.59
CA THR A 224 6.00 -10.45 2.94
C THR A 224 5.38 -9.34 3.76
N LEU A 225 4.14 -9.57 4.22
CA LEU A 225 3.49 -8.65 5.14
C LEU A 225 4.19 -8.67 6.51
N VAL A 226 4.55 -7.49 6.99
CA VAL A 226 5.16 -7.23 8.30
C VAL A 226 4.28 -6.28 9.11
N ARG A 227 4.56 -6.14 10.41
CA ARG A 227 3.73 -5.34 11.35
C ARG A 227 2.24 -5.72 11.25
N ARG A 228 1.99 -7.04 11.16
CA ARG A 228 0.68 -7.62 10.84
C ARG A 228 -0.39 -7.21 11.84
N ARG A 229 -0.01 -7.06 13.11
CA ARG A 229 -0.94 -6.60 14.15
C ARG A 229 -1.46 -5.19 13.87
N GLN A 230 -0.59 -4.28 13.45
CA GLN A 230 -1.01 -2.91 13.13
C GLN A 230 -1.82 -2.86 11.83
N LEU A 231 -1.46 -3.65 10.82
CA LEU A 231 -2.26 -3.78 9.59
C LEU A 231 -3.67 -4.31 9.91
N ALA A 232 -3.75 -5.32 10.77
CA ALA A 232 -4.99 -5.94 11.22
C ALA A 232 -5.92 -4.96 11.95
N GLU A 233 -5.38 -4.17 12.88
CA GLU A 233 -6.18 -3.17 13.61
C GLU A 233 -6.76 -2.10 12.68
N ARG A 234 -6.00 -1.68 11.65
CA ARG A 234 -6.52 -0.79 10.61
C ARG A 234 -7.58 -1.46 9.75
N TRP A 235 -7.37 -2.73 9.39
CA TRP A 235 -8.32 -3.46 8.57
C TRP A 235 -9.66 -3.65 9.30
N LYS A 236 -9.64 -4.01 10.59
CA LYS A 236 -10.84 -4.04 11.43
C LYS A 236 -11.55 -2.70 11.50
N ALA A 237 -10.80 -1.58 11.52
CA ALA A 237 -11.38 -0.25 11.60
C ALA A 237 -12.30 0.06 10.41
N GLU A 238 -12.01 -0.49 9.22
CA GLU A 238 -12.85 -0.36 8.01
C GLU A 238 -14.22 -1.05 8.15
N TYR A 239 -14.31 -2.05 9.02
CA TYR A 239 -15.53 -2.83 9.27
C TYR A 239 -16.35 -2.31 10.45
N ARG A 240 -15.92 -1.25 11.15
CA ARG A 240 -16.68 -0.67 12.27
C ARG A 240 -18.01 -0.05 11.83
N GLN A 241 -18.12 0.37 10.57
CA GLN A 241 -19.38 0.88 10.05
C GLN A 241 -20.33 -0.30 9.78
N PRO A 242 -21.54 -0.30 10.36
CA PRO A 242 -22.48 -1.38 10.14
C PRO A 242 -22.87 -1.45 8.65
N PRO A 243 -22.90 -2.65 8.05
CA PRO A 243 -23.32 -2.79 6.67
C PRO A 243 -24.80 -2.47 6.48
N LEU A 244 -25.19 -2.18 5.24
CA LEU A 244 -26.60 -2.10 4.89
C LEU A 244 -27.24 -3.46 5.15
N ALA A 245 -28.34 -3.48 5.90
CA ALA A 245 -28.94 -4.72 6.36
C ALA A 245 -30.47 -4.66 6.34
N VAL A 246 -31.11 -5.78 6.01
CA VAL A 246 -32.56 -5.97 6.11
C VAL A 246 -32.86 -7.23 6.89
N ALA A 247 -33.63 -7.07 7.97
CA ALA A 247 -34.19 -8.17 8.73
C ALA A 247 -35.35 -8.79 7.94
N THR A 248 -35.30 -10.10 7.70
CA THR A 248 -36.29 -10.79 6.87
C THR A 248 -36.87 -12.02 7.56
N LYS A 249 -38.03 -12.46 7.06
CA LYS A 249 -38.68 -13.71 7.43
C LYS A 249 -39.03 -14.50 6.18
N PHE A 250 -39.09 -15.82 6.33
CA PHE A 250 -39.65 -16.67 5.29
C PHE A 250 -41.16 -16.47 5.22
N VAL A 251 -41.70 -16.46 3.99
CA VAL A 251 -43.15 -16.40 3.76
C VAL A 251 -43.81 -17.71 4.18
N SER A 252 -43.13 -18.84 4.01
CA SER A 252 -43.65 -20.18 4.32
C SER A 252 -43.32 -20.59 5.77
N PRO A 253 -44.27 -21.21 6.49
CA PRO A 253 -44.03 -21.79 7.81
C PRO A 253 -43.29 -23.13 7.65
N ALA A 254 -41.97 -23.09 7.69
CA ALA A 254 -41.12 -24.28 7.70
C ALA A 254 -39.84 -24.02 8.53
N PRO A 255 -39.09 -25.06 8.92
CA PRO A 255 -37.86 -24.89 9.70
C PRO A 255 -36.87 -23.93 9.00
N PRO A 256 -36.40 -22.86 9.66
CA PRO A 256 -35.56 -21.83 9.02
C PRO A 256 -34.29 -22.38 8.36
N ASP A 257 -33.63 -23.36 8.98
CA ASP A 257 -32.38 -23.95 8.45
C ASP A 257 -32.57 -24.66 7.10
N GLU A 258 -33.67 -25.40 6.94
CA GLU A 258 -33.96 -26.08 5.68
C GLU A 258 -34.35 -25.08 4.59
N GLN A 259 -35.12 -24.05 4.96
CA GLN A 259 -35.50 -22.98 4.05
C GLN A 259 -34.28 -22.17 3.60
N LEU A 260 -33.35 -21.88 4.52
CA LEU A 260 -32.11 -21.17 4.22
C LEU A 260 -31.25 -21.95 3.23
N ARG A 261 -31.10 -23.26 3.42
CA ARG A 261 -30.38 -24.11 2.45
C ARG A 261 -31.05 -24.12 1.07
N LYS A 262 -32.39 -24.18 1.01
CA LYS A 262 -33.12 -24.12 -0.27
C LYS A 262 -32.98 -22.75 -0.95
N LEU A 263 -32.97 -21.67 -0.16
CA LEU A 263 -32.76 -20.32 -0.65
C LEU A 263 -31.38 -20.15 -1.28
N LEU A 264 -30.32 -20.54 -0.56
CA LEU A 264 -28.93 -20.38 -1.00
C LEU A 264 -28.51 -21.32 -2.14
N LYS A 265 -29.30 -22.35 -2.44
CA LYS A 265 -29.16 -23.14 -3.67
C LYS A 265 -29.66 -22.41 -4.92
N LYS A 266 -30.59 -21.46 -4.77
CA LYS A 266 -31.23 -20.75 -5.89
C LYS A 266 -30.69 -19.33 -6.05
N HIS A 267 -30.16 -18.75 -4.99
CA HIS A 267 -29.71 -17.38 -4.96
C HIS A 267 -28.26 -17.29 -4.49
N ALA A 268 -27.50 -16.38 -5.09
CA ALA A 268 -26.11 -16.15 -4.72
C ALA A 268 -26.07 -15.40 -3.37
N GLY A 269 -25.72 -16.12 -2.31
CA GLY A 269 -25.49 -15.57 -0.98
C GLY A 269 -24.39 -16.34 -0.26
N VAL A 270 -23.65 -15.62 0.59
CA VAL A 270 -22.57 -16.19 1.39
C VAL A 270 -22.97 -16.08 2.86
N MET A 271 -22.84 -17.15 3.63
CA MET A 271 -23.10 -17.10 5.07
C MET A 271 -21.94 -16.41 5.78
N GLY A 272 -22.23 -15.45 6.66
CA GLY A 272 -21.23 -14.65 7.40
C GLY A 272 -21.32 -14.81 8.92
N LEU A 273 -20.54 -13.97 9.63
CA LEU A 273 -20.56 -13.87 11.09
C LEU A 273 -20.40 -15.23 11.81
N PHE A 274 -21.15 -15.45 12.89
CA PHE A 274 -21.04 -16.60 13.77
C PHE A 274 -21.38 -17.92 13.08
N ASP A 275 -22.32 -17.93 12.13
CA ASP A 275 -22.68 -19.14 11.39
C ASP A 275 -21.57 -19.55 10.41
N ALA A 276 -20.87 -18.58 9.81
CA ALA A 276 -19.65 -18.87 9.05
C ALA A 276 -18.56 -19.45 9.97
N ALA A 277 -18.30 -18.82 11.12
CA ALA A 277 -17.32 -19.35 12.08
C ALA A 277 -17.65 -20.79 12.51
N LYS A 278 -18.93 -21.09 12.76
CA LYS A 278 -19.41 -22.44 13.08
C LYS A 278 -19.17 -23.41 11.92
N ALA A 279 -19.51 -23.03 10.68
CA ALA A 279 -19.29 -23.85 9.50
C ALA A 279 -17.78 -24.11 9.22
N LEU A 280 -16.91 -23.18 9.63
CA LEU A 280 -15.45 -23.32 9.59
C LEU A 280 -14.88 -24.16 10.76
N GLY A 281 -15.71 -24.51 11.75
CA GLY A 281 -15.32 -25.28 12.93
C GLY A 281 -14.82 -24.47 14.12
N TYR A 282 -15.04 -23.15 14.13
CA TYR A 282 -14.56 -22.20 15.16
C TYR A 282 -15.69 -21.47 15.92
N GLY A 283 -16.95 -21.87 15.74
CA GLY A 283 -18.10 -21.19 16.35
C GLY A 283 -18.60 -21.87 17.63
N HIS A 284 -18.47 -21.21 18.78
CA HIS A 284 -19.05 -21.65 20.06
C HIS A 284 -20.36 -20.95 20.44
N VAL A 285 -20.66 -19.82 19.76
CA VAL A 285 -21.87 -19.03 19.99
C VAL A 285 -23.07 -19.66 19.27
N LYS A 286 -24.13 -19.96 20.01
CA LYS A 286 -25.39 -20.51 19.48
C LYS A 286 -26.52 -19.48 19.55
N GLY A 287 -27.48 -19.59 18.64
CA GLY A 287 -28.78 -18.89 18.72
C GLY A 287 -28.83 -17.49 18.13
N GLY A 288 -27.77 -17.02 17.46
CA GLY A 288 -27.80 -15.80 16.66
C GLY A 288 -28.74 -15.93 15.45
N THR A 289 -29.18 -14.80 14.92
CA THR A 289 -29.96 -14.76 13.68
C THR A 289 -29.00 -14.98 12.50
N PRO A 290 -29.25 -15.98 11.62
CA PRO A 290 -28.42 -16.23 10.45
C PRO A 290 -28.24 -14.97 9.60
N THR A 291 -27.01 -14.70 9.21
CA THR A 291 -26.69 -13.51 8.41
C THR A 291 -26.06 -13.90 7.09
N ILE A 292 -26.67 -13.42 6.00
CA ILE A 292 -26.29 -13.74 4.63
C ILE A 292 -25.78 -12.47 3.95
N TRP A 293 -24.53 -12.58 3.52
CA TRP A 293 -23.84 -11.69 2.61
C TRP A 293 -24.45 -11.78 1.21
N VAL A 294 -24.93 -10.65 0.67
CA VAL A 294 -25.46 -10.54 -0.69
C VAL A 294 -24.74 -9.44 -1.48
N PRO A 295 -24.49 -9.64 -2.79
CA PRO A 295 -23.84 -8.62 -3.62
C PRO A 295 -24.66 -7.33 -3.77
N ASN A 296 -26.00 -7.46 -3.80
CA ASN A 296 -26.94 -6.35 -3.96
C ASN A 296 -28.17 -6.59 -3.07
N LEU A 297 -28.36 -5.74 -2.06
CA LEU A 297 -29.44 -5.87 -1.08
C LEU A 297 -30.82 -5.65 -1.72
N LYS A 298 -30.94 -4.66 -2.60
CA LYS A 298 -32.20 -4.33 -3.29
C LYS A 298 -32.69 -5.49 -4.17
N GLU A 299 -31.78 -6.19 -4.83
CA GLU A 299 -32.12 -7.40 -5.57
C GLU A 299 -32.50 -8.54 -4.62
N ALA A 300 -31.76 -8.71 -3.52
CA ALA A 300 -32.02 -9.77 -2.55
C ALA A 300 -33.35 -9.62 -1.80
N GLU A 301 -33.80 -8.39 -1.56
CA GLU A 301 -35.13 -8.09 -1.01
C GLU A 301 -36.26 -8.60 -1.90
N SER A 302 -36.03 -8.76 -3.21
CA SER A 302 -37.03 -9.28 -4.16
C SER A 302 -37.08 -10.81 -4.24
N TRP A 303 -36.25 -11.52 -3.45
CA TRP A 303 -36.27 -12.98 -3.41
C TRP A 303 -37.63 -13.48 -2.89
N ARG A 304 -38.41 -14.08 -3.79
CA ARG A 304 -39.80 -14.51 -3.55
C ARG A 304 -40.05 -15.27 -2.22
N PRO A 305 -39.14 -16.12 -1.71
CA PRO A 305 -39.37 -16.81 -0.44
C PRO A 305 -39.31 -15.91 0.80
N LEU A 306 -38.83 -14.67 0.66
CA LEU A 306 -38.57 -13.74 1.75
C LEU A 306 -39.56 -12.58 1.76
N ARG A 307 -39.78 -12.04 2.96
CA ARG A 307 -40.41 -10.74 3.19
C ARG A 307 -39.64 -9.97 4.26
N PRO A 308 -39.71 -8.64 4.29
CA PRO A 308 -39.24 -7.87 5.44
C PRO A 308 -39.91 -8.35 6.74
N ALA A 309 -39.12 -8.43 7.81
CA ALA A 309 -39.64 -8.65 9.15
C ALA A 309 -40.40 -7.38 9.60
N LYS A 310 -41.57 -7.56 10.21
CA LYS A 310 -42.32 -6.43 10.78
C LYS A 310 -41.71 -6.01 12.12
N GLU A 311 -42.00 -4.79 12.54
CA GLU A 311 -41.63 -4.32 13.87
C GLU A 311 -42.13 -5.27 14.96
N GLY A 312 -41.25 -5.65 15.89
CA GLY A 312 -41.53 -6.62 16.94
C GLY A 312 -41.45 -8.10 16.53
N GLU A 313 -41.36 -8.43 15.23
CA GLU A 313 -41.14 -9.81 14.81
C GLU A 313 -39.67 -10.21 14.96
N ARG A 314 -39.41 -11.42 15.48
CA ARG A 314 -38.07 -12.02 15.41
C ARG A 314 -37.77 -12.38 13.95
N PRO A 315 -36.68 -11.87 13.34
CA PRO A 315 -36.29 -12.25 11.98
C PRO A 315 -35.82 -13.70 11.90
N ASP A 316 -36.02 -14.32 10.75
CA ASP A 316 -35.51 -15.67 10.45
C ASP A 316 -34.08 -15.60 9.90
N LEU A 317 -33.74 -14.52 9.17
CA LEU A 317 -32.39 -14.21 8.74
C LEU A 317 -32.21 -12.69 8.52
N ILE A 318 -30.96 -12.25 8.43
CA ILE A 318 -30.56 -10.90 8.06
C ILE A 318 -29.84 -10.97 6.71
N LEU A 319 -30.27 -10.18 5.74
CA LEU A 319 -29.54 -9.95 4.50
C LEU A 319 -28.63 -8.73 4.68
N GLN A 320 -27.37 -8.80 4.25
CA GLN A 320 -26.41 -7.69 4.35
C GLN A 320 -25.68 -7.42 3.03
N GLN A 321 -25.44 -6.12 2.72
CA GLN A 321 -24.59 -5.65 1.61
C GLN A 321 -23.35 -4.87 2.12
N LEU A 322 -22.14 -5.28 1.69
CA LEU A 322 -20.84 -4.94 2.30
C LEU A 322 -20.23 -3.93 1.36
N SER A 323 -19.35 -3.13 1.92
CA SER A 323 -18.52 -2.22 1.14
C SER A 323 -17.53 -2.94 0.22
N PHE A 324 -17.28 -4.24 0.44
CA PHE A 324 -16.21 -5.03 -0.21
C PHE A 324 -16.70 -6.39 -0.75
N PRO A 325 -17.69 -6.43 -1.66
CA PRO A 325 -18.32 -7.66 -2.10
C PRO A 325 -17.38 -8.60 -2.88
N GLN A 326 -16.41 -8.09 -3.65
CA GLN A 326 -15.50 -8.94 -4.42
C GLN A 326 -14.51 -9.70 -3.53
N SER A 327 -13.99 -9.06 -2.48
CA SER A 327 -13.11 -9.65 -1.48
C SER A 327 -13.80 -10.77 -0.71
N VAL A 328 -15.09 -10.62 -0.43
CA VAL A 328 -15.91 -11.68 0.16
C VAL A 328 -16.12 -12.80 -0.84
N GLN A 329 -16.61 -12.49 -2.03
CA GLN A 329 -16.99 -13.49 -3.01
C GLN A 329 -15.80 -14.34 -3.48
N LYS A 330 -14.64 -13.70 -3.70
CA LYS A 330 -13.41 -14.41 -4.12
C LYS A 330 -12.82 -15.25 -2.98
N GLY A 331 -12.98 -14.82 -1.73
CA GLY A 331 -12.50 -15.57 -0.57
C GLY A 331 -13.42 -16.69 -0.13
N ALA A 332 -14.73 -16.57 -0.39
CA ALA A 332 -15.75 -17.50 0.08
C ALA A 332 -15.44 -18.95 -0.27
N ILE A 333 -15.72 -19.84 0.68
CA ILE A 333 -15.49 -21.28 0.54
C ILE A 333 -16.82 -22.04 0.62
N PHE A 334 -16.86 -23.23 0.03
CA PHE A 334 -18.04 -24.09 0.08
C PHE A 334 -17.93 -25.11 1.23
N ARG A 335 -18.85 -25.05 2.20
CA ARG A 335 -18.91 -25.92 3.38
C ARG A 335 -20.34 -26.38 3.63
N ASP A 336 -20.52 -27.68 3.87
CA ASP A 336 -21.82 -28.28 4.19
C ASP A 336 -22.95 -27.91 3.22
N GLY A 337 -22.62 -27.77 1.94
CA GLY A 337 -23.58 -27.42 0.89
C GLY A 337 -23.89 -25.93 0.77
N LEU A 338 -23.16 -25.05 1.45
CA LEU A 338 -23.36 -23.61 1.50
C LEU A 338 -22.06 -22.86 1.23
N TRP A 339 -22.17 -21.70 0.60
CA TRP A 339 -21.06 -20.74 0.56
C TRP A 339 -20.97 -20.02 1.90
N VAL A 340 -19.78 -20.00 2.49
CA VAL A 340 -19.47 -19.33 3.75
C VAL A 340 -18.29 -18.40 3.57
N THR A 341 -18.22 -17.33 4.35
CA THR A 341 -17.08 -16.41 4.30
C THR A 341 -15.79 -17.13 4.71
N ASP A 342 -14.65 -16.72 4.15
CA ASP A 342 -13.34 -17.23 4.58
C ASP A 342 -13.04 -16.89 6.03
N ILE A 343 -12.01 -17.52 6.60
CA ILE A 343 -11.64 -17.31 8.01
C ILE A 343 -11.21 -15.87 8.32
N ILE A 344 -10.58 -15.17 7.37
CA ILE A 344 -10.16 -13.77 7.56
C ILE A 344 -11.41 -12.87 7.52
N GLN A 345 -12.31 -13.09 6.56
CA GLN A 345 -13.56 -12.35 6.51
C GLN A 345 -14.45 -12.62 7.73
N THR A 346 -14.55 -13.87 8.17
CA THR A 346 -15.25 -14.23 9.41
C THR A 346 -14.70 -13.47 10.60
N TRP A 347 -13.37 -13.41 10.72
CA TRP A 347 -12.69 -12.64 11.76
C TRP A 347 -12.99 -11.13 11.68
N LEU A 348 -12.99 -10.54 10.48
CA LEU A 348 -13.36 -9.13 10.29
C LEU A 348 -14.82 -8.86 10.68
N ASP A 349 -15.74 -9.73 10.23
CA ASP A 349 -17.17 -9.60 10.49
C ASP A 349 -17.48 -9.65 12.00
N VAL A 350 -16.91 -10.63 12.72
CA VAL A 350 -17.17 -10.80 14.15
C VAL A 350 -16.42 -9.76 14.99
N SER A 351 -15.27 -9.25 14.54
CA SER A 351 -14.56 -8.16 15.21
C SER A 351 -15.39 -6.86 15.31
N ALA A 352 -16.26 -6.62 14.33
CA ALA A 352 -17.13 -5.45 14.31
C ALA A 352 -18.50 -5.68 14.99
N HIS A 353 -18.81 -6.91 15.40
CA HIS A 353 -20.13 -7.26 15.89
C HIS A 353 -20.31 -6.92 17.39
N PRO A 354 -21.37 -6.19 17.79
CA PRO A 354 -21.52 -5.63 19.14
C PRO A 354 -21.77 -6.65 20.27
N ALA A 355 -22.13 -7.89 19.93
CA ALA A 355 -22.32 -8.97 20.91
C ALA A 355 -20.98 -9.62 21.31
N ARG A 356 -20.93 -10.94 21.53
CA ARG A 356 -19.70 -11.71 21.79
C ARG A 356 -18.75 -11.82 20.58
N GLY A 357 -18.83 -10.89 19.64
CA GLY A 357 -18.03 -10.87 18.42
C GLY A 357 -16.55 -10.64 18.72
N ALA A 358 -16.25 -9.71 19.62
CA ALA A 358 -14.87 -9.43 20.04
C ALA A 358 -14.17 -10.63 20.70
N GLU A 359 -14.90 -11.43 21.47
CA GLU A 359 -14.36 -12.65 22.10
C GLU A 359 -13.99 -13.69 21.05
N LEU A 360 -14.90 -13.96 20.10
CA LEU A 360 -14.62 -14.90 19.01
C LEU A 360 -13.48 -14.39 18.10
N ALA A 361 -13.44 -13.10 17.78
CA ALA A 361 -12.34 -12.51 17.02
C ALA A 361 -11.00 -12.75 17.70
N PHE A 362 -10.94 -12.55 19.02
CA PHE A 362 -9.74 -12.77 19.82
C PHE A 362 -9.34 -14.25 19.89
N GLU A 363 -10.30 -15.17 19.99
CA GLU A 363 -10.04 -16.62 19.91
C GLU A 363 -9.46 -17.02 18.55
N LEU A 364 -10.00 -16.48 17.46
CA LEU A 364 -9.47 -16.70 16.11
C LEU A 364 -8.03 -16.20 15.97
N GLU A 365 -7.74 -15.01 16.50
CA GLU A 365 -6.39 -14.41 16.51
C GLU A 365 -5.36 -15.22 17.28
N ARG A 366 -5.74 -15.80 18.44
CA ARG A 366 -4.84 -16.62 19.24
C ARG A 366 -4.74 -18.06 18.76
N GLY A 367 -5.72 -18.53 18.02
CA GLY A 367 -5.77 -19.85 17.42
C GLY A 367 -5.30 -19.83 15.97
N VAL A 368 -6.24 -20.05 15.06
CA VAL A 368 -5.95 -20.33 13.64
C VAL A 368 -5.28 -19.16 12.89
N LEU A 369 -5.47 -17.92 13.34
CA LEU A 369 -4.88 -16.73 12.75
C LEU A 369 -3.61 -16.25 13.46
N ALA A 370 -3.07 -17.01 14.42
CA ALA A 370 -1.89 -16.59 15.19
C ALA A 370 -0.67 -16.28 14.31
N SER A 371 -0.38 -17.12 13.32
CA SER A 371 0.69 -16.92 12.33
C SER A 371 0.36 -15.87 11.25
N VAL A 372 -0.91 -15.46 11.17
CA VAL A 372 -1.44 -14.59 10.11
C VAL A 372 -1.52 -13.14 10.58
N ILE A 373 -1.95 -12.90 11.82
CA ILE A 373 -2.20 -11.57 12.38
C ILE A 373 -1.12 -11.17 13.41
N GLY A 374 -0.45 -12.15 14.02
CA GLY A 374 0.67 -11.91 14.93
C GLY A 374 1.90 -11.34 14.22
N ASP A 375 2.70 -10.56 14.94
CA ASP A 375 4.05 -10.25 14.48
C ASP A 375 4.85 -11.55 14.44
N LYS A 376 5.48 -11.87 13.30
CA LYS A 376 6.43 -12.99 13.23
C LYS A 376 7.56 -12.66 14.21
N VAL A 377 7.76 -13.53 15.21
CA VAL A 377 8.95 -13.51 16.07
C VAL A 377 10.16 -13.87 15.22
#